data_AF-A0A7G8UXQ5-F1
#
_entry.id   AF-A0A7G8UXQ5-F1
#
_cell.length_a   1.000
_cell.length_b   1.000
_cell.length_c   1.000
_cell.angle_alpha   90.00
_cell.angle_beta   90.00
_cell.angle_gamma   90.00
#
_symmetry.space_group_name_H-M   'P 1'
#
loop_
_entity.id
_entity.type
_entity.pdbx_description
1 polymer ?
#
loop_
_entity_poly.entity_id
_entity_poly.type
_entity_poly.pdbx_seq_one_letter_code
_entity_poly.pdbx_strand_id
1 'polypeptide(L)'
;MHWGYNFWYRQYSAGAIDPFRVTDEGHAFPSGDAFLVYPGPDGPIESIRLEVLFEELQDLRALQSLESLIGREATVGLLEVDLEGELTFKSYPEDAGWLLAARERINRAIAEHREGK
;
A
#
# COMPACT_ATOMS: atom_id res chain seq x y z
N MET A 1 3.14 -9.90 -3.76
CA MET A 1 2.25 -11.06 -3.50
C MET A 1 2.22 -11.28 -2.00
N HIS A 2 1.04 -11.37 -1.39
CA HIS A 2 0.84 -11.70 0.02
C HIS A 2 0.11 -13.04 0.09
N TRP A 3 0.53 -13.93 0.98
CA TRP A 3 0.00 -15.31 1.03
C TRP A 3 -1.31 -15.39 1.82
N GLY A 4 -1.46 -14.55 2.85
CA GLY A 4 -2.58 -14.56 3.77
C GLY A 4 -3.66 -13.55 3.41
N TYR A 5 -4.62 -13.91 2.55
CA TYR A 5 -5.79 -13.05 2.32
C TYR A 5 -6.84 -13.25 3.42
N ASN A 6 -7.28 -14.49 3.62
CA ASN A 6 -8.36 -14.86 4.53
C ASN A 6 -8.09 -16.18 5.29
N PHE A 7 -6.82 -16.44 5.65
CA PHE A 7 -6.49 -17.62 6.43
C PHE A 7 -6.90 -17.39 7.90
N TRP A 8 -8.06 -17.93 8.28
CA TRP A 8 -8.64 -17.79 9.62
C TRP A 8 -8.52 -19.08 10.43
N TYR A 9 -7.32 -19.64 10.46
CA TYR A 9 -7.03 -20.90 11.13
C TYR A 9 -5.73 -20.79 11.92
N ARG A 10 -5.51 -21.73 12.84
CA ARG A 10 -4.18 -21.95 13.41
C ARG A 10 -3.26 -22.55 12.36
N GLN A 11 -1.96 -22.49 12.62
CA GLN A 11 -0.94 -23.16 11.80
C GLN A 11 -1.34 -24.60 11.45
N TYR A 12 -1.09 -25.00 10.20
CA TYR A 12 -1.46 -26.31 9.64
C TYR A 12 -2.97 -26.58 9.61
N SER A 13 -3.79 -25.54 9.71
CA SER A 13 -5.26 -25.65 9.77
C SER A 13 -5.74 -26.50 10.94
N ALA A 14 -4.99 -26.53 12.05
CA ALA A 14 -5.29 -27.35 13.23
C ALA A 14 -6.61 -26.96 13.95
N GLY A 15 -7.20 -25.82 13.59
CA GLY A 15 -8.51 -25.39 14.04
C GLY A 15 -8.81 -23.96 13.58
N ALA A 16 -10.09 -23.62 13.45
CA ALA A 16 -10.50 -22.25 13.16
C ALA A 16 -10.19 -21.32 14.33
N ILE A 17 -9.94 -20.05 14.04
CA ILE A 17 -9.81 -18.98 15.03
C ILE A 17 -10.95 -17.98 14.86
N ASP A 18 -11.15 -17.14 15.88
CA ASP A 18 -11.92 -15.91 15.75
C ASP A 18 -10.94 -14.77 15.42
N PRO A 19 -10.88 -14.27 14.17
CA PRO A 19 -9.91 -13.26 13.74
C PRO A 19 -10.08 -11.92 14.47
N PHE A 20 -11.25 -11.65 15.05
CA PHE A 20 -11.48 -10.45 15.86
C PHE A 20 -10.85 -10.54 17.25
N ARG A 21 -10.43 -11.72 17.67
CA ARG A 21 -9.88 -11.98 19.02
C ARG A 21 -8.46 -12.52 18.98
N VAL A 22 -8.11 -13.28 17.94
CA VAL A 22 -6.82 -13.94 17.77
C VAL A 22 -6.25 -13.53 16.42
N THR A 23 -5.23 -12.68 16.43
CA THR A 23 -4.63 -12.13 15.21
C THR A 23 -3.31 -12.77 14.82
N ASP A 24 -2.70 -13.56 15.70
CA ASP A 24 -1.37 -14.16 15.54
C ASP A 24 -1.42 -15.68 15.28
N GLU A 25 -2.60 -16.19 14.97
CA GLU A 25 -2.87 -17.61 14.71
C GLU A 25 -2.50 -18.56 15.86
N GLY A 26 -2.53 -18.06 17.09
CA GLY A 26 -2.04 -18.79 18.26
C GLY A 26 -0.52 -18.76 18.37
N HIS A 27 0.06 -17.57 18.15
CA HIS A 27 1.49 -17.29 18.20
C HIS A 27 2.34 -17.98 17.10
N ALA A 28 1.72 -18.41 16.00
CA ALA A 28 2.44 -19.04 14.89
C ALA A 28 3.05 -18.02 13.94
N PHE A 29 2.43 -16.84 13.81
CA PHE A 29 2.86 -15.77 12.91
C PHE A 29 2.70 -14.40 13.59
N PRO A 30 3.39 -13.36 13.10
CA PRO A 30 3.11 -11.99 13.52
C PRO A 30 1.63 -11.65 13.33
N SER A 31 1.08 -10.84 14.24
CA SER A 31 -0.33 -10.44 14.20
C SER A 31 -0.73 -9.84 12.85
N GLY A 32 -1.74 -10.44 12.21
CA GLY A 32 -2.29 -10.00 10.94
C GLY A 32 -1.55 -10.49 9.69
N ASP A 33 -0.45 -11.24 9.81
CA ASP A 33 0.29 -11.77 8.64
C ASP A 33 -0.56 -12.71 7.78
N ALA A 34 -1.44 -13.49 8.41
CA ALA A 34 -2.15 -14.55 7.70
C ALA A 34 -3.49 -14.11 7.07
N PHE A 35 -3.97 -12.91 7.36
CA PHE A 35 -5.20 -12.40 6.77
C PHE A 35 -5.20 -10.87 6.64
N LEU A 36 -5.80 -10.37 5.56
CA LEU A 36 -6.05 -8.95 5.29
C LEU A 36 -7.53 -8.58 5.41
N VAL A 37 -8.41 -9.57 5.48
CA VAL A 37 -9.86 -9.40 5.66
C VAL A 37 -10.36 -10.19 6.85
N TYR A 38 -11.48 -9.75 7.40
CA TYR A 38 -12.17 -10.39 8.52
C TYR A 38 -13.48 -11.04 8.04
N PRO A 39 -13.99 -12.09 8.71
CA PRO A 39 -15.27 -12.68 8.34
C PRO A 39 -16.43 -11.73 8.63
N GLY A 40 -17.40 -11.66 7.72
CA GLY A 40 -18.64 -10.90 7.88
C GLY A 40 -19.85 -11.66 7.31
N PRO A 41 -21.07 -11.27 7.71
CA PRO A 41 -22.30 -11.96 7.30
C PRO A 41 -22.57 -11.91 5.80
N ASP A 42 -22.18 -10.82 5.15
CA ASP A 42 -22.41 -10.58 3.71
C ASP A 42 -21.15 -10.78 2.85
N GLY A 43 -20.04 -11.21 3.47
CA GLY A 43 -18.74 -11.33 2.83
C GLY A 43 -17.58 -10.88 3.73
N PRO A 44 -16.34 -10.91 3.21
CA PRO A 44 -15.18 -10.43 3.95
C PRO A 44 -15.28 -8.93 4.23
N ILE A 45 -14.97 -8.55 5.46
CA ILE A 45 -14.85 -7.15 5.91
C ILE A 45 -13.41 -6.71 5.67
N GLU A 46 -13.25 -5.57 5.01
CA GLU A 46 -11.94 -4.99 4.68
C GLU A 46 -11.21 -4.53 5.93
N SER A 47 -9.87 -4.65 5.92
CA SER A 47 -9.03 -4.07 6.96
C SER A 47 -8.42 -2.77 6.47
N ILE A 48 -8.03 -1.92 7.42
CA ILE A 48 -7.27 -0.69 7.13
C ILE A 48 -6.00 -0.99 6.30
N ARG A 49 -5.36 -2.15 6.52
CA ARG A 49 -4.16 -2.55 5.76
C ARG A 49 -4.47 -2.84 4.29
N LEU A 50 -5.65 -3.39 4.01
CA LEU A 50 -6.09 -3.63 2.64
C LEU A 50 -6.40 -2.32 1.91
N GLU A 51 -7.05 -1.37 2.61
CA GLU A 51 -7.30 -0.02 2.06
C GLU A 51 -6.00 0.71 1.74
N VAL A 52 -5.04 0.70 2.66
CA VAL A 52 -3.74 1.35 2.44
C VAL A 52 -2.97 0.67 1.30
N LEU A 53 -3.03 -0.67 1.17
CA LEU A 53 -2.45 -1.38 0.03
C LEU A 53 -3.13 -0.99 -1.29
N PHE A 54 -4.45 -0.81 -1.29
CA PHE A 54 -5.18 -0.36 -2.48
C PHE A 54 -4.78 1.06 -2.88
N GLU A 55 -4.59 1.96 -1.92
CA GLU A 55 -4.04 3.29 -2.14
C GLU A 55 -2.62 3.26 -2.74
N GLU A 56 -1.72 2.43 -2.20
CA GLU A 56 -0.37 2.24 -2.75
C GLU A 56 -0.39 1.82 -4.22
N LEU A 57 -1.28 0.90 -4.59
CA LEU A 57 -1.43 0.45 -5.98
C LEU A 57 -1.92 1.56 -6.92
N GLN A 58 -2.72 2.51 -6.40
CA GLN A 58 -3.14 3.68 -7.16
C GLN A 58 -1.97 4.66 -7.35
N ASP A 59 -1.18 4.90 -6.31
CA ASP A 59 0.01 5.76 -6.38
C ASP A 59 1.05 5.21 -7.35
N LEU A 60 1.28 3.89 -7.33
CA LEU A 60 2.15 3.21 -8.30
C LEU A 60 1.67 3.43 -9.75
N ARG A 61 0.36 3.32 -10.00
CA ARG A 61 -0.20 3.55 -11.34
C ARG A 61 -0.09 5.01 -11.76
N ALA A 62 -0.26 5.96 -10.83
CA ALA A 62 -0.07 7.38 -11.10
C ALA A 62 1.40 7.65 -11.51
N LEU A 63 2.36 7.12 -10.75
CA LEU A 63 3.79 7.21 -11.08
C LEU A 63 4.12 6.59 -12.45
N GLN A 64 3.59 5.39 -12.75
CA GLN A 64 3.75 4.76 -14.07
C GLN A 64 3.15 5.60 -15.21
N SER A 65 1.98 6.22 -14.96
CA SER A 65 1.38 7.14 -15.93
C SER A 65 2.24 8.37 -16.13
N LEU A 66 2.78 8.96 -15.07
CA LEU A 66 3.66 10.13 -15.16
C LEU A 66 4.97 9.77 -15.88
N GLU A 67 5.57 8.62 -15.59
CA GLU A 67 6.75 8.10 -16.27
C GLU A 67 6.53 7.97 -17.78
N SER A 68 5.33 7.56 -18.22
CA SER A 68 4.99 7.51 -19.65
C SER A 68 4.88 8.89 -20.33
N LEU A 69 4.70 9.96 -19.55
CA LEU A 69 4.53 11.33 -20.04
C LEU A 69 5.84 12.11 -20.05
N ILE A 70 6.64 11.99 -18.99
CA ILE A 70 7.85 12.82 -18.77
C ILE A 70 9.15 12.02 -18.68
N GLY A 71 9.07 10.69 -18.75
CA GLY A 71 10.21 9.81 -18.57
C GLY A 71 10.54 9.52 -17.10
N ARG A 72 11.38 8.49 -16.91
CA ARG A 72 11.72 7.95 -15.60
C ARG A 72 12.48 8.93 -14.71
N GLU A 73 13.54 9.54 -15.25
CA GLU A 73 14.42 10.44 -14.49
C GLU A 73 13.65 11.64 -13.93
N ALA A 74 12.80 12.27 -14.74
CA ALA A 74 11.98 13.39 -14.31
C ALA A 74 10.90 12.97 -13.29
N THR A 75 10.32 11.77 -13.44
CA THR A 75 9.34 11.23 -12.49
C THR A 75 9.96 10.96 -11.13
N VAL A 76 11.14 10.32 -11.10
CA VAL A 76 11.88 10.06 -9.85
C VAL A 76 12.31 11.38 -9.22
N GLY A 77 12.85 12.33 -10.00
CA GLY A 77 13.24 13.65 -9.49
C GLY A 77 12.06 14.42 -8.88
N LEU A 78 10.85 14.28 -9.42
CA LEU A 78 9.64 14.88 -8.86
C LEU A 78 9.14 14.16 -7.60
N LEU A 79 9.31 12.84 -7.51
CA LEU A 79 9.01 12.08 -6.30
C LEU A 79 9.94 12.49 -5.15
N GLU A 80 11.24 12.65 -5.44
CA GLU A 80 12.31 12.91 -4.47
C GLU A 80 12.56 14.40 -4.21
N VAL A 81 11.81 15.32 -4.83
CA VAL A 81 12.12 16.78 -4.81
C VAL A 81 12.23 17.39 -3.41
N ASP A 82 11.51 16.85 -2.42
CA ASP A 82 11.53 17.34 -1.03
C ASP A 82 12.43 16.48 -0.11
N LEU A 83 13.19 15.55 -0.68
CA LEU A 83 14.08 14.68 0.06
C LEU A 83 15.51 15.20 -0.01
N GLU A 84 16.25 15.04 1.09
CA GLU A 84 17.68 15.39 1.14
C GLU A 84 18.56 14.41 0.34
N GLY A 85 17.98 13.29 -0.13
CA GLY A 85 18.67 12.27 -0.90
C GLY A 85 17.70 11.25 -1.52
N GLU A 86 18.27 10.20 -2.09
CA GLU A 86 17.53 9.13 -2.76
C GLU A 86 16.56 8.42 -1.80
N LEU A 87 15.36 8.13 -2.29
CA LEU A 87 14.37 7.32 -1.59
C LEU A 87 14.81 5.85 -1.59
N THR A 88 15.08 5.30 -0.42
CA THR A 88 15.52 3.91 -0.28
C THR A 88 14.73 3.20 0.82
N PHE A 89 14.80 1.86 0.86
CA PHE A 89 14.22 1.07 1.95
C PHE A 89 14.78 1.40 3.34
N LYS A 90 15.88 2.15 3.43
CA LYS A 90 16.52 2.58 4.69
C LYS A 90 16.29 4.04 5.03
N SER A 91 15.95 4.85 4.03
CA SER A 91 15.82 6.29 4.15
C SER A 91 14.61 6.71 3.33
N TYR A 92 13.49 6.88 4.02
CA TYR A 92 12.22 7.27 3.44
C TYR A 92 11.44 8.14 4.42
N PRO A 93 10.50 8.96 3.93
CA PRO A 93 9.64 9.77 4.80
C PRO A 93 8.71 8.91 5.65
N GLU A 94 8.72 9.15 6.96
CA GLU A 94 7.83 8.49 7.92
C GLU A 94 6.61 9.36 8.29
N ASP A 95 6.45 10.52 7.62
CA ASP A 95 5.33 11.43 7.81
C ASP A 95 4.23 11.18 6.78
N ALA A 96 2.99 11.02 7.27
CA ALA A 96 1.81 10.87 6.41
C ALA A 96 1.54 12.13 5.57
N GLY A 97 1.88 13.32 6.08
CA GLY A 97 1.72 14.58 5.34
C GLY A 97 2.54 14.62 4.06
N TRP A 98 3.78 14.12 4.11
CA TRP A 98 4.64 13.99 2.94
C TRP A 98 4.00 13.10 1.85
N LEU A 99 3.46 11.93 2.21
CA LEU A 99 2.83 11.01 1.26
C LEU A 99 1.65 11.68 0.52
N LEU A 100 0.78 12.37 1.27
CA LEU A 100 -0.37 13.08 0.69
C LEU A 100 0.07 14.22 -0.23
N ALA A 101 1.08 14.99 0.17
CA ALA A 101 1.63 16.06 -0.66
C ALA A 101 2.29 15.52 -1.95
N ALA A 102 3.01 14.41 -1.87
CA ALA A 102 3.59 13.75 -3.03
C ALA A 102 2.51 13.27 -4.01
N ARG A 103 1.43 12.65 -3.51
CA ARG A 103 0.28 12.23 -4.32
C ARG A 103 -0.34 13.40 -5.09
N GLU A 104 -0.61 14.52 -4.40
CA GLU A 104 -1.14 15.73 -5.03
C GLU A 104 -0.20 16.32 -6.09
N ARG A 105 1.11 16.34 -5.81
CA ARG A 105 2.12 16.81 -6.76
C ARG A 105 2.15 15.95 -8.03
N ILE A 106 2.16 14.63 -7.87
CA ILE A 106 2.17 13.68 -8.99
C ILE A 106 0.91 13.84 -9.83
N ASN A 107 -0.28 13.89 -9.21
CA ASN A 107 -1.55 14.03 -9.92
C ASN A 107 -1.63 15.35 -10.70
N ARG A 108 -1.14 16.45 -10.12
CA ARG A 108 -1.05 17.74 -10.80
C ARG A 108 -0.14 17.68 -12.02
N ALA A 109 1.05 17.10 -11.87
CA ALA A 109 1.99 16.94 -12.98
C ALA A 109 1.40 16.09 -14.12
N ILE A 110 0.64 15.03 -13.80
CA ILE A 110 -0.09 14.24 -14.80
C ILE A 110 -1.13 15.09 -15.52
N ALA A 111 -1.92 15.89 -14.82
CA ALA A 111 -2.93 16.76 -15.41
C ALA A 111 -2.31 17.77 -16.38
N GLU A 112 -1.26 18.48 -15.95
CA GLU A 112 -0.55 19.49 -16.76
C GLU A 112 0.00 18.91 -18.07
N HIS A 113 0.59 17.71 -18.03
CA HIS A 113 1.17 17.06 -19.21
C HIS A 113 0.14 16.37 -20.11
N ARG A 114 -1.08 16.11 -19.60
CA ARG A 114 -2.20 15.62 -20.40
C ARG A 114 -2.96 16.75 -21.10
N GLU A 115 -3.10 17.91 -20.45
CA GLU A 115 -3.78 19.09 -21.01
C GLU A 115 -2.90 19.88 -22.00
N GLY A 116 -1.58 19.82 -21.85
CA GLY A 116 -0.62 20.43 -22.79
C GLY A 116 -0.38 19.65 -24.08
N LYS A 117 -1.11 18.56 -24.32
CA LYS A 117 -1.00 17.68 -25.49
C LYS A 117 -2.23 17.82 -26.38
#